data_AF-A0A1X1UFU0-F1
#
_entry.id   AF-A0A1X1UFU0-F1
#
_cell.length_a   1.000
_cell.length_b   1.000
_cell.length_c   1.000
_cell.angle_alpha   90.00
_cell.angle_beta   90.00
_cell.angle_gamma   90.00
#
_symmetry.space_group_name_H-M   'P 1'
#
loop_
_entity.id
_entity.type
_entity.pdbx_description
1 polymer ?
#
loop_
_entity_poly.entity_id
_entity_poly.type
_entity_poly.pdbx_seq_one_letter_code
_entity_poly.pdbx_strand_id
1 'polypeptide(L)'
;MGQAPPPEAPFADKMAYYRTQHTSKGVRAVHLVGIPIIAAGLPLLFATPKVGATMFVGGWAMNILGHRVFEKNLPSTHKGWITYQLTGVIDVCEQYGEMLARRSRRKAGLR
;
A
#
# COMPACT_ATOMS: atom_id res chain seq x y z
N MET A 1 -19.03 4.40 -4.77
CA MET A 1 -17.75 4.93 -4.26
C MET A 1 -17.80 6.44 -4.37
N GLY A 2 -17.32 7.16 -3.35
CA GLY A 2 -17.27 8.63 -3.38
C GLY A 2 -16.35 9.13 -4.49
N GLN A 3 -16.47 10.42 -4.83
CA GLN A 3 -15.55 11.06 -5.76
C GLN A 3 -14.16 11.20 -5.10
N ALA A 4 -13.10 10.94 -5.87
CA ALA A 4 -11.74 11.17 -5.39
C ALA A 4 -11.52 12.67 -5.12
N PRO A 5 -10.85 13.05 -4.00
CA PRO A 5 -10.46 14.43 -3.77
C PRO A 5 -9.67 15.02 -4.94
N PRO A 6 -9.82 16.31 -5.25
CA PRO A 6 -9.07 16.95 -6.32
C PRO A 6 -7.55 16.97 -6.05
N PRO A 7 -6.70 17.17 -7.07
CA PRO A 7 -5.24 17.11 -6.93
C PRO A 7 -4.65 18.05 -5.87
N GLU A 8 -5.26 19.21 -5.65
CA GLU A 8 -4.89 20.24 -4.68
C GLU A 8 -5.41 19.98 -3.26
N ALA A 9 -6.28 18.98 -3.08
CA ALA A 9 -6.83 18.66 -1.78
C ALA A 9 -5.72 18.25 -0.78
N PRO A 10 -5.91 18.55 0.52
CA PRO A 10 -5.03 18.10 1.58
C PRO A 10 -4.71 16.60 1.48
N PHE A 11 -3.47 16.23 1.81
CA PHE A 11 -3.05 14.82 1.78
C PHE A 11 -3.89 13.94 2.72
N ALA A 12 -4.34 14.49 3.85
CA ALA A 12 -5.22 13.81 4.79
C ALA A 12 -6.55 13.36 4.14
N ASP A 13 -7.13 14.17 3.26
CA ASP A 13 -8.37 13.83 2.55
C ASP A 13 -8.14 12.70 1.54
N LYS A 14 -6.97 12.73 0.86
CA LYS A 14 -6.56 11.65 -0.04
C LYS A 14 -6.32 10.35 0.71
N MET A 15 -5.74 10.42 1.92
CA MET A 15 -5.57 9.27 2.79
C MET A 15 -6.92 8.73 3.30
N ALA A 16 -7.83 9.61 3.69
CA ALA A 16 -9.19 9.22 4.09
C ALA A 16 -9.91 8.51 2.94
N TYR A 17 -9.89 9.09 1.74
CA TYR A 17 -10.42 8.45 0.53
C TYR A 17 -9.74 7.11 0.25
N TYR A 18 -8.40 7.05 0.29
CA TYR A 18 -7.64 5.81 0.10
C TYR A 18 -8.15 4.71 1.01
N ARG A 19 -8.34 4.97 2.31
CA ARG A 19 -8.83 3.98 3.28
C ARG A 19 -10.25 3.48 2.97
N THR A 20 -11.11 4.30 2.36
CA THR A 20 -12.43 3.82 1.88
C THR A 20 -12.35 2.82 0.72
N GLN A 21 -11.22 2.77 0.00
CA GLN A 21 -11.00 1.89 -1.14
C GLN A 21 -10.29 0.58 -0.77
N HIS A 22 -9.90 0.40 0.49
CA HIS A 22 -9.08 -0.71 1.00
C HIS A 22 -9.63 -1.20 2.35
N THR A 23 -10.86 -1.67 2.36
CA THR A 23 -11.60 -2.04 3.57
C THR A 23 -11.43 -3.52 3.97
N SER A 24 -11.17 -4.38 3.00
CA SER A 24 -11.03 -5.82 3.12
C SER A 24 -9.67 -6.19 3.71
N LYS A 25 -9.69 -7.22 4.56
CA LYS A 25 -8.47 -7.82 5.12
C LYS A 25 -7.56 -8.39 4.03
N GLY A 26 -8.16 -8.91 2.94
CA GLY A 26 -7.45 -9.47 1.80
C GLY A 26 -6.58 -8.44 1.09
N VAL A 27 -7.14 -7.30 0.66
CA VAL A 27 -6.34 -6.24 0.01
C VAL A 27 -5.26 -5.71 0.93
N ARG A 28 -5.59 -5.46 2.20
CA ARG A 28 -4.60 -4.99 3.18
C ARG A 28 -3.43 -5.97 3.35
N ALA A 29 -3.71 -7.27 3.42
CA ALA A 29 -2.68 -8.31 3.51
C ALA A 29 -1.79 -8.35 2.26
N VAL A 30 -2.39 -8.24 1.07
CA VAL A 30 -1.64 -8.18 -0.18
C VAL A 30 -0.76 -6.93 -0.21
N HIS A 31 -1.26 -5.78 0.22
CA HIS A 31 -0.52 -4.51 0.26
C HIS A 31 0.68 -4.54 1.21
N LEU A 32 0.54 -5.20 2.36
CA LEU A 32 1.63 -5.45 3.31
C LEU A 32 2.80 -6.23 2.70
N VAL A 33 2.65 -6.83 1.52
CA VAL A 33 3.73 -7.54 0.81
C VAL A 33 4.08 -6.82 -0.49
N GLY A 34 3.08 -6.52 -1.33
CA GLY A 34 3.30 -5.95 -2.65
C GLY A 34 3.90 -4.55 -2.64
N ILE A 35 3.49 -3.67 -1.72
CA ILE A 35 4.02 -2.29 -1.64
C ILE A 35 5.52 -2.28 -1.25
N PRO A 36 5.96 -3.01 -0.21
CA PRO A 36 7.40 -3.16 0.08
C PRO A 36 8.21 -3.70 -1.11
N ILE A 37 7.68 -4.67 -1.84
CA ILE A 37 8.34 -5.22 -3.04
C ILE A 37 8.48 -4.14 -4.12
N ILE A 38 7.43 -3.36 -4.41
CA ILE A 38 7.49 -2.25 -5.36
C ILE A 38 8.50 -1.20 -4.91
N ALA A 39 8.46 -0.80 -3.63
CA ALA A 39 9.33 0.21 -3.07
C ALA A 39 10.81 -0.20 -3.12
N ALA A 40 11.13 -1.46 -2.84
CA ALA A 40 12.49 -2.00 -2.96
C ALA A 40 12.90 -2.24 -4.43
N GLY A 41 11.95 -2.60 -5.29
CA GLY A 41 12.20 -2.82 -6.72
C GLY A 41 12.61 -1.54 -7.46
N LEU A 42 12.08 -0.39 -7.06
CA LEU A 42 12.35 0.91 -7.69
C LEU A 42 13.85 1.31 -7.71
N PRO A 43 14.59 1.35 -6.58
CA PRO A 43 16.03 1.62 -6.63
C PRO A 43 16.81 0.49 -7.34
N LEU A 44 16.34 -0.75 -7.25
CA LEU A 44 16.97 -1.88 -7.94
C LEU A 44 16.80 -1.83 -9.46
N LEU A 45 15.83 -1.07 -10.00
CA LEU A 45 15.77 -0.83 -11.45
C LEU A 45 17.04 -0.16 -11.98
N PHE A 46 17.73 0.61 -11.14
CA PHE A 46 18.98 1.29 -11.49
C PHE A 46 20.22 0.47 -11.13
N ALA A 47 20.19 -0.26 -10.01
CA ALA A 47 21.34 -1.05 -9.56
C ALA A 47 21.43 -2.43 -10.23
N THR A 48 20.31 -3.15 -10.31
CA THR A 48 20.21 -4.51 -10.87
C THR A 48 18.92 -4.64 -11.70
N PRO A 49 18.88 -4.06 -12.93
CA PRO A 49 17.62 -3.80 -13.65
C PRO A 49 16.70 -5.01 -13.83
N LYS A 50 17.25 -6.21 -14.06
CA LYS A 50 16.45 -7.44 -14.20
C LYS A 50 15.69 -7.78 -12.90
N VAL A 51 16.38 -7.71 -11.77
CA VAL A 51 15.78 -7.96 -10.44
C VAL A 51 14.79 -6.85 -10.10
N GLY A 52 15.20 -5.59 -10.27
CA GLY A 52 14.33 -4.43 -10.02
C GLY A 52 13.05 -4.46 -10.84
N ALA A 53 13.13 -4.77 -12.13
CA ALA A 53 11.97 -4.88 -13.01
C ALA A 53 11.04 -6.03 -12.60
N THR A 54 11.60 -7.17 -12.24
CA THR A 54 10.83 -8.34 -11.79
C THR A 54 10.06 -8.02 -10.51
N MET A 55 10.72 -7.40 -9.53
CA MET A 55 10.10 -6.95 -8.28
C MET A 55 9.03 -5.89 -8.53
N PHE A 56 9.36 -4.84 -9.30
CA PHE A 56 8.44 -3.73 -9.56
C PHE A 56 7.17 -4.20 -10.25
N VAL A 57 7.30 -4.95 -11.36
CA VAL A 57 6.14 -5.48 -12.09
C VAL A 57 5.38 -6.52 -11.27
N GLY A 58 6.09 -7.44 -10.62
CA GLY A 58 5.48 -8.50 -9.80
C GLY A 58 4.69 -7.94 -8.62
N GLY A 59 5.24 -6.95 -7.91
CA GLY A 59 4.55 -6.30 -6.80
C GLY A 59 3.30 -5.54 -7.24
N TRP A 60 3.35 -4.85 -8.39
CA TRP A 60 2.16 -4.22 -8.98
C TRP A 60 1.09 -5.24 -9.37
N ALA A 61 1.48 -6.31 -10.06
CA ALA A 61 0.57 -7.37 -10.46
C ALA A 61 -0.13 -7.99 -9.24
N MET A 62 0.62 -8.26 -8.18
CA MET A 62 0.10 -8.77 -6.91
C MET A 62 -0.95 -7.83 -6.30
N ASN A 63 -0.64 -6.53 -6.16
CA ASN A 63 -1.58 -5.56 -5.60
C ASN A 63 -2.84 -5.39 -6.46
N ILE A 64 -2.69 -5.26 -7.78
CA ILE A 64 -3.82 -5.15 -8.71
C ILE A 64 -4.72 -6.39 -8.63
N LEU A 65 -4.13 -7.58 -8.57
CA LEU A 65 -4.89 -8.83 -8.44
C LEU A 65 -5.62 -8.88 -7.10
N GLY A 66 -4.96 -8.49 -6.00
CA GLY A 66 -5.60 -8.38 -4.68
C GLY A 66 -6.83 -7.48 -4.71
N HIS A 67 -6.71 -6.29 -5.29
CA HIS A 67 -7.82 -5.36 -5.50
C HIS A 67 -8.99 -5.99 -6.28
N ARG A 68 -8.69 -6.65 -7.40
CA ARG A 68 -9.71 -7.31 -8.24
C ARG A 68 -10.44 -8.44 -7.51
N VAL A 69 -9.72 -9.23 -6.71
CA VAL A 69 -10.28 -10.39 -6.01
C VAL A 69 -11.08 -9.99 -4.76
N PHE A 70 -10.54 -9.09 -3.93
CA PHE A 70 -11.07 -8.84 -2.60
C PHE A 70 -11.96 -7.58 -2.49
N GLU A 71 -11.72 -6.54 -3.31
CA GLU A 71 -12.51 -5.29 -3.31
C GLU A 71 -13.32 -5.09 -4.58
N LYS A 72 -12.98 -5.82 -5.65
CA LYS A 72 -13.56 -5.67 -7.00
C LYS A 72 -13.44 -4.23 -7.54
N ASN A 73 -12.41 -3.51 -7.12
CA ASN A 73 -12.07 -2.16 -7.60
C ASN A 73 -10.68 -2.13 -8.25
N LEU A 74 -10.24 -0.95 -8.68
CA LEU A 74 -8.88 -0.69 -9.14
C LEU A 74 -8.11 0.11 -8.07
N PRO A 75 -6.77 -0.01 -8.03
CA PRO A 75 -5.95 0.82 -7.15
C PRO A 75 -6.25 2.31 -7.34
N SER A 76 -6.27 3.10 -6.27
CA SER A 76 -6.56 4.55 -6.34
C SER A 76 -5.47 5.36 -7.08
N THR A 77 -4.37 4.73 -7.44
CA THR A 77 -3.17 5.34 -8.03
C THR A 77 -3.42 6.02 -9.37
N HIS A 78 -4.43 5.59 -10.12
CA HIS A 78 -4.85 6.24 -11.36
C HIS A 78 -5.56 7.59 -11.15
N LYS A 79 -5.97 7.93 -9.92
CA LYS A 79 -6.62 9.21 -9.58
C LYS A 79 -5.63 10.34 -9.24
N GLY A 80 -4.36 10.00 -9.07
CA GLY A 80 -3.30 10.96 -8.73
C GLY A 80 -1.98 10.22 -8.57
N TRP A 81 -1.14 10.30 -9.61
CA TRP A 81 -0.01 9.39 -9.80
C TRP A 81 0.99 9.36 -8.66
N ILE A 82 1.28 10.50 -8.02
CA ILE A 82 2.28 10.57 -6.94
C ILE A 82 1.61 10.40 -5.57
N THR A 83 0.58 11.21 -5.28
CA THR A 83 0.02 11.27 -3.92
C THR A 83 -0.62 9.95 -3.49
N TYR A 84 -1.25 9.20 -4.40
CA TYR A 84 -1.84 7.91 -4.05
C TYR A 84 -0.83 6.75 -3.95
N GLN A 85 0.39 6.92 -4.46
CA GLN A 85 1.49 5.98 -4.18
C GLN A 85 1.99 6.20 -2.75
N LEU A 86 2.14 7.46 -2.35
CA LEU A 86 2.53 7.84 -1.00
C LEU A 86 1.50 7.37 0.04
N THR A 87 0.19 7.46 -0.24
CA THR A 87 -0.82 6.93 0.68
C THR A 87 -0.63 5.44 0.93
N GLY A 88 -0.33 4.66 -0.11
CA GLY A 88 -0.08 3.22 0.03
C GLY A 88 1.17 2.91 0.86
N VAL A 89 2.27 3.62 0.64
CA VAL A 89 3.50 3.44 1.43
C VAL A 89 3.27 3.80 2.90
N ILE A 90 2.63 4.93 3.17
CA ILE A 90 2.35 5.39 4.54
C ILE A 90 1.42 4.42 5.26
N ASP A 91 0.34 3.95 4.62
CA ASP A 91 -0.58 2.99 5.22
C ASP A 91 0.12 1.67 5.60
N VAL A 92 1.04 1.17 4.77
CA VAL A 92 1.85 -0.01 5.11
C VAL A 92 2.79 0.25 6.28
N CYS A 93 3.44 1.42 6.33
CA CYS A 93 4.26 1.82 7.47
C CYS A 93 3.44 1.88 8.78
N GLU A 94 2.25 2.48 8.74
CA GLU A 94 1.32 2.52 9.88
C GLU A 94 0.95 1.11 10.35
N GLN A 95 0.57 0.22 9.41
CA GLN A 95 0.21 -1.15 9.74
C GLN A 95 1.38 -1.96 10.33
N TYR A 96 2.60 -1.80 9.81
CA TYR A 96 3.80 -2.39 10.41
C TYR A 96 4.06 -1.86 11.81
N GLY A 97 3.95 -0.54 12.01
CA GLY A 97 4.09 0.08 13.32
C GLY A 97 3.08 -0.47 14.34
N GLU A 98 1.81 -0.60 13.95
CA GLU A 98 0.78 -1.20 14.80
C GLU A 98 1.08 -2.65 15.17
N MET A 99 1.53 -3.47 14.22
CA MET A 99 1.88 -4.87 14.48
C MET A 99 3.05 -4.99 15.46
N LEU A 100 4.08 -4.15 15.31
CA LEU A 100 5.21 -4.09 16.22
C LEU A 100 4.77 -3.63 17.63
N ALA A 101 3.95 -2.59 17.71
CA ALA A 101 3.42 -2.09 18.98
C ALA A 101 2.55 -3.14 19.70
N ARG A 102 1.67 -3.86 18.98
CA ARG A 102 0.87 -4.97 19.52
C ARG A 102 1.76 -6.10 20.06
N ARG A 103 2.83 -6.44 19.34
CA ARG A 103 3.82 -7.43 19.79
C ARG A 103 4.51 -7.00 21.08
N SER A 104 4.91 -5.73 21.18
CA SER A 104 5.53 -5.16 22.39
C SER A 104 4.61 -5.25 23.60
N ARG A 105 3.34 -4.80 23.49
CA ARG A 105 2.36 -4.87 24.58
C ARG A 105 2.10 -6.30 25.07
N ARG A 106 1.98 -7.27 24.16
CA ARG A 106 1.81 -8.69 24.54
C ARG A 106 3.02 -9.22 25.33
N LYS A 107 4.24 -8.86 24.93
CA LYS A 107 5.45 -9.25 25.66
C LYS A 107 5.52 -8.62 27.06
N ALA A 108 5.04 -7.38 27.21
CA ALA A 108 5.00 -6.69 28.50
C ALA A 108 3.96 -7.26 29.47
N GLY A 109 2.80 -7.73 28.99
CA GLY A 109 1.77 -8.35 29.83
C GLY A 109 1.97 -9.83 30.14
N LEU A 110 2.95 -10.49 29.52
CA LEU A 110 3.43 -11.84 29.86
C LEU A 110 4.57 -11.84 30.89
N ARG A 111 4.99 -10.65 31.34
CA ARG A 111 5.95 -10.43 32.42
C ARG A 111 5.21 -10.02 33.67
#